data_AF-A0A089P7X3-F1
#
_entry.id   AF-A0A089P7X3-F1
#
_cell.length_a   1.000
_cell.length_b   1.000
_cell.length_c   1.000
_cell.angle_alpha   90.00
_cell.angle_beta   90.00
_cell.angle_gamma   90.00
#
_symmetry.space_group_name_H-M   'P 1'
#
loop_
_entity.id
_entity.type
_entity.pdbx_description
1 polymer ?
#
loop_
_entity_poly.entity_id
_entity_poly.type
_entity_poly.pdbx_seq_one_letter_code
_entity_poly.pdbx_strand_id
1 'polypeptide(L)'
;MKRTQLNINIDPNLLKEIKTSARKEGKSLVEYVNDFFKKHLNNDASDDVEIRLSNHENRLKLIEENIGLAIKQKKKFPDFTPQEAANFNDFVKAIFQKEVKRKKYNSTKDACNDLISHLNCFDKWNEKCSLRLKEILFIDHGDSLDCDEMNSLKDSRICPSPLRTGIINWINNSEKGKCSCSNSNFPSEQIIRAKGAELISDLDI
;
A
#
# COMPACT_ATOMS: atom_id res chain seq x y z
N MET A 1 -32.16 42.67 -34.31
CA MET A 1 -30.83 42.02 -34.26
C MET A 1 -29.85 42.93 -35.00
N LYS A 2 -28.78 43.43 -34.35
CA LYS A 2 -27.80 44.31 -35.03
C LYS A 2 -27.05 43.49 -36.08
N ARG A 3 -27.04 43.95 -37.34
CA ARG A 3 -26.29 43.33 -38.43
C ARG A 3 -24.80 43.59 -38.17
N THR A 4 -24.07 42.58 -37.71
CA THR A 4 -22.62 42.63 -37.57
C THR A 4 -21.97 42.25 -38.90
N GLN A 5 -21.13 43.13 -39.43
CA GLN A 5 -20.34 42.89 -40.64
C GLN A 5 -18.87 42.78 -40.23
N LEU A 6 -18.20 41.73 -40.67
CA LEU A 6 -16.76 41.57 -40.54
C LEU A 6 -16.11 41.96 -41.86
N ASN A 7 -15.40 43.09 -41.86
CA ASN A 7 -14.63 43.52 -43.02
C ASN A 7 -13.22 42.92 -42.92
N ILE A 8 -12.86 42.09 -43.90
CA ILE A 8 -11.56 41.44 -43.96
C ILE A 8 -10.85 41.82 -45.25
N ASN A 9 -9.55 42.15 -45.13
CA ASN A 9 -8.66 42.18 -46.28
C ASN A 9 -8.16 40.76 -46.51
N ILE A 10 -8.40 40.24 -47.72
CA ILE A 10 -8.04 38.88 -48.09
C ILE A 10 -7.21 38.92 -49.36
N ASP A 11 -6.26 37.98 -49.46
CA ASP A 11 -5.48 37.80 -50.67
C ASP A 11 -6.40 37.57 -51.89
N PRO A 12 -6.18 38.25 -53.03
CA PRO A 12 -7.05 38.15 -54.20
C PRO A 12 -7.14 36.74 -54.81
N ASN A 13 -6.05 35.95 -54.75
CA ASN A 13 -6.05 34.58 -55.25
C ASN A 13 -6.87 33.68 -54.33
N LEU A 14 -6.70 33.83 -53.02
CA LEU A 14 -7.51 33.13 -52.03
C LEU A 14 -9.01 33.47 -52.17
N LEU A 15 -9.36 34.74 -52.38
CA LEU A 15 -10.75 35.14 -52.63
C LEU A 15 -11.32 34.49 -53.89
N LYS A 16 -10.51 34.35 -54.94
CA LYS A 16 -10.91 33.69 -56.19
C LYS A 16 -11.18 32.20 -55.98
N GLU A 17 -10.37 31.52 -55.18
CA GLU A 17 -10.57 30.12 -54.83
C GLU A 17 -11.85 29.94 -54.00
N ILE A 18 -12.06 30.75 -52.98
CA ILE A 18 -13.27 30.68 -52.15
C ILE A 18 -14.53 30.94 -52.99
N LYS A 19 -14.50 31.92 -53.91
CA LYS A 19 -15.60 32.18 -54.84
C LYS A 19 -15.87 30.98 -55.77
N THR A 20 -14.81 30.34 -56.25
CA THR A 20 -14.92 29.13 -57.08
C THR A 20 -15.59 28.00 -56.30
N SER A 21 -15.18 27.78 -55.05
CA SER A 21 -15.76 26.77 -54.17
C SER A 21 -17.23 27.05 -53.83
N ALA A 22 -17.57 28.31 -53.52
CA ALA A 22 -18.95 28.73 -53.30
C ALA A 22 -19.84 28.45 -54.52
N ARG A 23 -19.34 28.73 -55.73
CA ARG A 23 -20.06 28.43 -56.98
C ARG A 23 -20.24 26.94 -57.22
N LYS A 24 -19.23 26.11 -56.93
CA LYS A 24 -19.32 24.64 -57.05
C LYS A 24 -20.42 24.07 -56.14
N GLU A 25 -20.63 24.68 -54.97
CA GLU A 25 -21.69 24.30 -54.03
C GLU A 25 -23.03 25.01 -54.28
N GLY A 26 -23.14 25.85 -55.31
CA GLY A 26 -24.37 26.59 -55.64
C GLY A 26 -24.77 27.66 -54.62
N LYS A 27 -23.83 28.16 -53.81
CA LYS A 27 -24.07 29.11 -52.72
C LYS A 27 -23.53 30.50 -53.03
N SER A 28 -24.11 31.53 -52.41
CA SER A 28 -23.46 32.84 -52.39
C SER A 28 -22.17 32.77 -51.55
N LEU A 29 -21.22 33.67 -51.83
CA LEU A 29 -19.96 33.74 -51.08
C LEU A 29 -20.20 33.90 -49.57
N VAL A 30 -21.19 34.72 -49.20
CA VAL A 30 -21.51 35.00 -47.80
C VAL A 30 -22.10 33.78 -47.11
N GLU A 31 -23.02 33.07 -47.77
CA GLU A 31 -23.59 31.82 -47.24
C GLU A 31 -22.52 30.74 -47.10
N TYR A 32 -21.68 30.58 -48.13
CA TYR A 32 -20.60 29.60 -48.13
C TYR A 32 -19.63 29.81 -46.94
N VAL A 33 -19.20 31.06 -46.73
CA VAL A 33 -18.28 31.41 -45.65
C VAL A 33 -18.95 31.23 -44.28
N ASN A 34 -20.22 31.65 -44.13
CA ASN A 34 -20.95 31.47 -42.87
C ASN A 34 -21.17 29.99 -42.53
N ASP A 35 -21.52 29.17 -43.52
CA ASP A 35 -21.69 27.72 -43.34
C ASP A 35 -20.37 27.04 -42.98
N PHE A 36 -19.27 27.46 -43.62
CA PHE A 36 -17.93 26.96 -43.31
C PHE A 36 -17.57 27.25 -41.85
N PHE A 37 -17.74 28.50 -41.39
CA PHE A 37 -17.48 28.86 -40.00
C PHE A 37 -18.39 28.13 -39.02
N LYS A 38 -19.69 28.00 -39.30
CA LYS A 38 -20.62 27.24 -38.44
C LYS A 38 -20.22 25.78 -38.31
N LYS A 39 -19.85 25.13 -39.42
CA LYS A 39 -19.37 23.74 -39.41
C LYS A 39 -18.09 23.59 -38.59
N HIS A 40 -17.16 24.54 -38.70
CA HIS A 40 -15.91 24.50 -37.94
C HIS A 40 -16.14 24.74 -36.45
N LEU A 41 -16.97 25.73 -36.08
CA LEU A 41 -17.32 26.02 -34.69
C LEU A 41 -18.08 24.87 -34.02
N ASN A 42 -18.91 24.14 -34.78
CA ASN A 42 -19.62 22.97 -34.26
C ASN A 42 -18.72 21.73 -34.11
N ASN A 43 -17.58 21.67 -34.81
CA ASN A 43 -16.59 20.59 -34.66
C ASN A 43 -15.61 20.84 -33.50
N ASP A 44 -15.42 22.10 -33.07
CA ASP A 44 -14.63 22.49 -31.90
C ASP A 44 -15.46 22.43 -30.59
N ALA A 45 -16.45 21.55 -30.52
CA ALA A 45 -17.19 21.29 -29.29
C ALA A 45 -16.26 20.62 -28.26
N SER A 46 -15.59 21.46 -27.47
CA SER A 46 -14.82 21.17 -26.24
C SER A 46 -15.49 20.16 -25.31
N ASP A 47 -16.81 20.00 -25.42
CA ASP A 47 -17.62 19.03 -24.68
C ASP A 47 -17.15 17.58 -24.90
N ASP A 48 -16.63 17.19 -26.07
CA ASP A 48 -16.17 15.80 -26.30
C ASP A 48 -14.91 15.48 -25.49
N VAL A 49 -13.95 16.41 -25.43
CA VAL A 49 -12.65 16.16 -24.78
C VAL A 49 -12.81 16.12 -23.26
N GLU A 50 -13.57 17.04 -22.68
CA GLU A 50 -13.76 17.13 -21.23
C GLU A 50 -14.60 15.95 -20.70
N ILE A 51 -15.64 15.55 -21.43
CA ILE A 51 -16.42 14.33 -21.12
C ILE A 51 -15.53 13.09 -21.24
N ARG A 52 -14.69 13.01 -22.28
CA ARG A 52 -13.74 11.90 -22.42
C ARG A 52 -12.74 11.88 -21.28
N LEU A 53 -12.17 13.01 -20.89
CA LEU A 53 -11.20 13.08 -19.80
C LEU A 53 -11.83 12.62 -18.49
N SER A 54 -13.01 13.14 -18.15
CA SER A 54 -13.75 12.75 -16.95
C SER A 54 -14.08 11.26 -16.94
N ASN A 55 -14.46 10.68 -18.08
CA ASN A 55 -14.68 9.23 -18.20
C ASN A 55 -13.40 8.42 -17.99
N HIS A 56 -12.24 8.89 -18.43
CA HIS A 56 -10.97 8.22 -18.18
C HIS A 56 -10.55 8.31 -16.71
N GLU A 57 -10.71 9.48 -16.07
CA GLU A 57 -10.42 9.68 -14.64
C GLU A 57 -11.29 8.77 -13.76
N ASN A 58 -12.60 8.70 -14.05
CA ASN A 58 -13.51 7.81 -13.32
C ASN A 58 -13.13 6.33 -13.48
N ARG A 59 -12.73 5.92 -14.69
CA ARG A 59 -12.26 4.54 -14.94
C ARG A 59 -10.95 4.24 -14.23
N LEU A 60 -10.00 5.18 -14.21
CA LEU A 60 -8.73 5.05 -13.50
C LEU A 60 -8.97 4.88 -12.00
N LYS A 61 -9.80 5.73 -11.41
CA LYS A 61 -10.17 5.64 -10.00
C LYS A 61 -10.80 4.28 -9.66
N LEU A 62 -11.71 3.79 -10.50
CA LEU A 62 -12.33 2.48 -10.32
C LEU A 62 -11.30 1.34 -10.43
N ILE A 63 -10.33 1.44 -11.33
CA ILE A 63 -9.24 0.47 -11.47
C ILE A 63 -8.34 0.49 -10.23
N GLU A 64 -7.96 1.66 -9.74
CA GLU A 64 -7.14 1.82 -8.53
C GLU A 64 -7.84 1.23 -7.30
N GLU A 65 -9.13 1.52 -7.12
CA GLU A 65 -9.94 0.93 -6.05
C GLU A 65 -10.01 -0.60 -6.16
N ASN A 66 -10.22 -1.14 -7.36
CA ASN A 66 -10.26 -2.58 -7.59
C ASN A 66 -8.91 -3.26 -7.40
N ILE A 67 -7.80 -2.62 -7.80
CA ILE A 67 -6.44 -3.10 -7.53
C ILE A 67 -6.19 -3.09 -6.02
N GLY A 68 -6.56 -2.02 -5.32
CA GLY A 68 -6.47 -1.93 -3.87
C GLY A 68 -7.26 -3.04 -3.16
N LEU A 69 -8.48 -3.33 -3.63
CA LEU A 69 -9.31 -4.43 -3.13
C LEU A 69 -8.68 -5.80 -3.43
N ALA A 70 -8.15 -6.02 -4.64
CA ALA A 70 -7.50 -7.26 -5.01
C ALA A 70 -6.20 -7.51 -4.21
N ILE A 71 -5.45 -6.45 -3.91
CA ILE A 71 -4.26 -6.52 -3.03
C ILE A 71 -4.69 -6.86 -1.59
N LYS A 72 -5.74 -6.21 -1.07
CA LYS A 72 -6.29 -6.51 0.26
C LYS A 72 -6.82 -7.95 0.36
N GLN A 73 -7.49 -8.46 -0.67
CA GLN A 73 -8.00 -9.83 -0.72
C GLN A 73 -6.87 -10.88 -0.84
N LYS A 74 -5.70 -10.53 -1.39
CA LYS A 74 -4.53 -11.42 -1.45
C LYS A 74 -3.74 -11.49 -0.14
N LYS A 75 -3.85 -10.51 0.75
CA LYS A 75 -3.17 -10.55 2.05
C LYS A 75 -3.88 -11.52 2.99
N LYS A 76 -3.23 -12.65 3.31
CA LYS A 76 -3.71 -13.64 4.30
C LYS A 76 -3.88 -13.04 5.71
N PHE A 77 -3.17 -11.96 6.02
CA PHE A 77 -3.23 -11.27 7.31
C PHE A 77 -3.32 -9.76 7.10
N PRO A 78 -4.20 -9.05 7.83
CA PRO A 78 -4.25 -7.59 7.79
C PRO A 78 -2.92 -7.00 8.28
N ASP A 79 -2.59 -5.82 7.75
CA ASP A 79 -1.44 -5.04 8.17
C ASP A 79 -1.56 -4.61 9.64
N PHE A 80 -0.44 -4.48 10.34
CA PHE A 80 -0.42 -3.95 11.71
C PHE A 80 -0.84 -2.48 11.71
N THR A 81 -1.75 -2.13 12.61
CA THR A 81 -1.96 -0.75 13.05
C THR A 81 -0.88 -0.35 14.07
N PRO A 82 -0.66 0.96 14.32
CA PRO A 82 0.32 1.41 15.32
C PRO A 82 0.06 0.83 16.72
N GLN A 83 -1.21 0.75 17.15
CA GLN A 83 -1.56 0.20 18.45
C GLN A 83 -1.28 -1.32 18.51
N GLU A 84 -1.59 -2.06 17.44
CA GLU A 84 -1.30 -3.50 17.40
C GLU A 84 0.21 -3.79 17.42
N ALA A 85 1.02 -2.94 16.77
CA ALA A 85 2.47 -3.06 16.80
C ALA A 85 3.01 -2.80 18.23
N ALA A 86 2.52 -1.76 18.90
CA ALA A 86 2.85 -1.49 20.31
C ALA A 86 2.50 -2.68 21.22
N ASN A 87 1.26 -3.17 21.13
CA ASN A 87 0.80 -4.33 21.89
C ASN A 87 1.68 -5.57 21.63
N PHE A 88 2.06 -5.80 20.38
CA PHE A 88 2.93 -6.92 20.02
C PHE A 88 4.33 -6.76 20.62
N ASN A 89 4.92 -5.56 20.59
CA ASN A 89 6.22 -5.31 21.22
C ASN A 89 6.17 -5.51 22.74
N ASP A 90 5.09 -5.07 23.40
CA ASP A 90 4.88 -5.27 24.83
C ASP A 90 4.79 -6.77 25.18
N PHE A 91 4.07 -7.53 24.35
CA PHE A 91 4.02 -8.99 24.47
C PHE A 91 5.42 -9.61 24.34
N VAL A 92 6.21 -9.20 23.35
CA VAL A 92 7.58 -9.70 23.14
C VAL A 92 8.47 -9.41 24.36
N LYS A 93 8.43 -8.19 24.90
CA LYS A 93 9.20 -7.81 26.08
C LYS A 93 8.79 -8.67 27.28
N ALA A 94 7.50 -8.83 27.51
CA ALA A 94 6.98 -9.56 28.66
C ALA A 94 7.21 -11.08 28.57
N ILE A 95 7.02 -11.69 27.39
CA ILE A 95 7.32 -13.13 27.20
C ILE A 95 8.81 -13.41 27.35
N PHE A 96 9.67 -12.51 26.84
CA PHE A 96 11.12 -12.64 27.00
C PHE A 96 11.52 -12.65 28.48
N GLN A 97 11.01 -11.71 29.27
CA GLN A 97 11.29 -11.65 30.71
C GLN A 97 10.81 -12.90 31.47
N LYS A 98 9.65 -13.46 31.11
CA LYS A 98 9.14 -14.71 31.69
C LYS A 98 10.03 -15.90 31.32
N GLU A 99 10.38 -16.02 30.04
CA GLU A 99 11.17 -17.13 29.51
C GLU A 99 12.62 -17.16 30.01
N VAL A 100 13.26 -15.99 30.13
CA VAL A 100 14.61 -15.89 30.69
C VAL A 100 14.67 -16.52 32.08
N LYS A 101 13.65 -16.23 32.92
CA LYS A 101 13.53 -16.77 34.28
C LYS A 101 13.24 -18.27 34.25
N ARG A 102 12.30 -18.72 33.39
CA ARG A 102 11.89 -20.13 33.27
C ARG A 102 13.04 -21.03 32.85
N LYS A 103 13.78 -20.64 31.81
CA LYS A 103 14.88 -21.42 31.23
C LYS A 103 16.21 -21.27 31.97
N LYS A 104 16.31 -20.37 32.95
CA LYS A 104 17.50 -20.13 33.79
C LYS A 104 18.77 -19.83 32.98
N TYR A 105 18.68 -18.90 32.02
CA TYR A 105 19.86 -18.46 31.28
C TYR A 105 20.90 -17.80 32.21
N ASN A 106 22.18 -17.98 31.88
CA ASN A 106 23.31 -17.40 32.62
C ASN A 106 23.31 -15.86 32.56
N SER A 107 22.84 -15.30 31.44
CA SER A 107 22.67 -13.87 31.28
C SER A 107 21.50 -13.55 30.35
N THR A 108 20.93 -12.36 30.51
CA THR A 108 19.90 -11.83 29.63
C THR A 108 20.40 -11.67 28.19
N LYS A 109 21.71 -11.43 28.02
CA LYS A 109 22.37 -11.34 26.72
C LYS A 109 22.38 -12.68 25.99
N ASP A 110 22.64 -13.78 26.71
CA ASP A 110 22.62 -15.12 26.13
C ASP A 110 21.21 -15.50 25.67
N ALA A 111 20.20 -15.20 26.49
CA ALA A 111 18.81 -15.41 26.13
C ALA A 111 18.40 -14.60 24.87
N CYS A 112 18.83 -13.34 24.77
CA CYS A 112 18.56 -12.51 23.60
C CYS A 112 19.25 -13.04 22.34
N ASN A 113 20.52 -13.44 22.43
CA ASN A 113 21.24 -14.05 21.31
C ASN A 113 20.55 -15.34 20.84
N ASP A 114 20.08 -16.16 21.78
CA ASP A 114 19.34 -17.38 21.46
C ASP A 114 18.00 -17.08 20.77
N LEU A 115 17.22 -16.13 21.29
CA LEU A 115 15.99 -15.67 20.64
C LEU A 115 16.25 -15.14 19.22
N ILE A 116 17.24 -14.26 19.05
CA ILE A 116 17.62 -13.71 17.74
C ILE A 116 18.00 -14.85 16.78
N SER A 117 18.70 -15.87 17.26
CA SER A 117 19.06 -17.01 16.41
C SER A 117 17.86 -17.81 15.92
N HIS A 118 16.73 -17.82 16.65
CA HIS A 118 15.47 -18.42 16.21
C HIS A 118 14.70 -17.54 15.20
N LEU A 119 14.93 -16.22 15.22
CA LEU A 119 14.31 -15.25 14.33
C LEU A 119 15.10 -15.04 13.02
N ASN A 120 16.42 -15.08 13.09
CA ASN A 120 17.32 -14.84 11.95
C ASN A 120 17.27 -15.94 10.87
N CYS A 121 16.59 -17.05 11.14
CA CYS A 121 16.36 -18.09 10.15
C CYS A 121 15.26 -17.74 9.12
N PHE A 122 14.52 -16.65 9.31
CA PHE A 122 13.50 -16.19 8.37
C PHE A 122 14.07 -15.16 7.39
N ASP A 123 13.76 -15.32 6.10
CA ASP A 123 14.34 -14.57 4.96
C ASP A 123 14.12 -13.05 4.99
N LYS A 124 13.14 -12.58 5.77
CA LYS A 124 12.85 -11.15 5.93
C LYS A 124 13.44 -10.55 7.21
N TRP A 125 13.96 -11.38 8.11
CA TRP A 125 14.64 -10.91 9.31
C TRP A 125 16.01 -10.33 8.93
N ASN A 126 16.35 -9.17 9.48
CA ASN A 126 17.60 -8.49 9.18
C ASN A 126 18.24 -7.89 10.44
N GLU A 127 19.41 -7.26 10.25
CA GLU A 127 20.17 -6.65 11.35
C GLU A 127 19.40 -5.51 12.02
N LYS A 128 18.67 -4.69 11.25
CA LYS A 128 17.82 -3.62 11.79
C LYS A 128 16.75 -4.17 12.74
N CYS A 129 16.05 -5.23 12.35
CA CYS A 129 15.07 -5.90 13.22
C CYS A 129 15.74 -6.46 14.49
N SER A 130 16.96 -6.99 14.37
CA SER A 130 17.73 -7.49 15.50
C SER A 130 18.13 -6.37 16.47
N LEU A 131 18.47 -5.18 15.96
CA LEU A 131 18.76 -4.00 16.76
C LEU A 131 17.51 -3.49 17.46
N ARG A 132 16.39 -3.31 16.75
CA ARG A 132 15.09 -2.93 17.33
C ARG A 132 14.66 -3.88 18.44
N LEU A 133 14.81 -5.18 18.23
CA LEU A 133 14.51 -6.16 19.26
C LEU A 133 15.39 -5.96 20.52
N LYS A 134 16.68 -5.70 20.36
CA LYS A 134 17.55 -5.40 21.51
C LYS A 134 17.13 -4.11 22.23
N GLU A 135 16.73 -3.08 21.49
CA GLU A 135 16.22 -1.82 22.06
C GLU A 135 14.98 -2.08 22.91
N ILE A 136 13.99 -2.82 22.39
CA ILE A 136 12.78 -3.24 23.12
C ILE A 136 13.12 -3.97 24.41
N LEU A 137 14.09 -4.88 24.36
CA LEU A 137 14.40 -5.78 25.48
C LEU A 137 15.26 -5.12 26.58
N PHE A 138 16.13 -4.17 26.22
CA PHE A 138 17.18 -3.68 27.13
C PHE A 138 17.16 -2.17 27.40
N ILE A 139 16.45 -1.38 26.60
CA ILE A 139 16.45 0.08 26.73
C ILE A 139 15.04 0.53 27.08
N ASP A 140 14.87 1.13 28.24
CA ASP A 140 13.61 1.79 28.57
C ASP A 140 13.48 3.04 27.70
N HIS A 141 12.34 3.14 26.98
CA HIS A 141 12.12 4.09 25.88
C HIS A 141 12.98 3.86 24.62
N GLY A 142 13.53 2.65 24.45
CA GLY A 142 14.11 2.25 23.17
C GLY A 142 13.07 2.25 22.06
N ASP A 143 13.51 2.50 20.84
CA ASP A 143 12.64 2.44 19.68
C ASP A 143 12.14 1.00 19.46
N SER A 144 10.83 0.86 19.36
CA SER A 144 10.19 -0.42 19.09
C SER A 144 10.09 -0.72 17.60
N LEU A 145 9.78 -1.96 17.24
CA LEU A 145 9.47 -2.32 15.86
C LEU A 145 8.20 -1.58 15.44
N ASP A 146 8.29 -0.77 14.39
CA ASP A 146 7.15 -0.03 13.86
C ASP A 146 6.24 -0.92 12.99
N CYS A 147 5.09 -0.38 12.57
CA CYS A 147 4.13 -1.11 11.76
C CYS A 147 4.72 -1.54 10.40
N ASP A 148 5.57 -0.71 9.79
CA ASP A 148 6.15 -0.99 8.48
C ASP A 148 7.19 -2.09 8.57
N GLU A 149 8.04 -2.06 9.59
CA GLU A 149 9.00 -3.10 9.93
C GLU A 149 8.28 -4.42 10.18
N MET A 150 7.24 -4.46 11.02
CA MET A 150 6.48 -5.69 11.28
C MET A 150 5.75 -6.21 10.04
N ASN A 151 5.19 -5.32 9.22
CA ASN A 151 4.49 -5.71 8.00
C ASN A 151 5.45 -6.25 6.94
N SER A 152 6.68 -5.70 6.85
CA SER A 152 7.71 -6.19 5.92
C SER A 152 8.12 -7.65 6.17
N LEU A 153 7.95 -8.13 7.41
CA LEU A 153 8.23 -9.52 7.77
C LEU A 153 7.19 -10.50 7.22
N LYS A 154 5.95 -10.05 6.96
CA LYS A 154 4.84 -10.93 6.53
C LYS A 154 5.00 -11.50 5.13
N ASP A 155 5.81 -10.84 4.30
CA ASP A 155 6.12 -11.28 2.94
C ASP A 155 7.22 -12.37 2.89
N SER A 156 7.49 -13.02 4.01
CA SER A 156 8.44 -14.14 4.10
C SER A 156 7.94 -15.36 3.32
N ARG A 157 8.84 -16.00 2.59
CA ARG A 157 8.54 -17.24 1.84
C ARG A 157 8.31 -18.44 2.74
N ILE A 158 8.88 -18.42 3.94
CA ILE A 158 8.90 -19.55 4.88
C ILE A 158 7.66 -19.53 5.77
N CYS A 159 7.30 -18.37 6.29
CA CYS A 159 6.27 -18.24 7.31
C CYS A 159 5.51 -16.92 7.17
N PRO A 160 4.17 -16.91 7.20
CA PRO A 160 3.40 -15.66 7.12
C PRO A 160 3.46 -14.81 8.40
N SER A 161 3.96 -15.38 9.51
CA SER A 161 4.17 -14.68 10.78
C SER A 161 5.51 -15.11 11.39
N PRO A 162 6.64 -14.63 10.82
CA PRO A 162 7.98 -15.04 11.26
C PRO A 162 8.27 -14.70 12.72
N LEU A 163 7.84 -13.53 13.18
CA LEU A 163 8.11 -13.05 14.54
C LEU A 163 7.42 -13.93 15.59
N ARG A 164 6.11 -14.19 15.44
CA ARG A 164 5.37 -15.12 16.31
C ARG A 164 5.99 -16.51 16.28
N THR A 165 6.31 -17.01 15.08
CA THR A 165 6.86 -18.35 14.92
C THR A 165 8.24 -18.49 15.56
N GLY A 166 9.13 -17.51 15.38
CA GLY A 166 10.45 -17.53 16.01
C GLY A 166 10.35 -17.51 17.54
N ILE A 167 9.41 -16.77 18.10
CA ILE A 167 9.13 -16.77 19.55
C ILE A 167 8.64 -18.15 20.00
N ILE A 168 7.70 -18.78 19.29
CA ILE A 168 7.21 -20.14 19.62
C ILE A 168 8.35 -21.16 19.57
N ASN A 169 9.14 -21.12 18.49
CA ASN A 169 10.24 -22.06 18.31
C ASN A 169 11.27 -21.87 19.40
N TRP A 170 11.56 -20.62 19.77
CA TRP A 170 12.42 -20.32 20.91
C TRP A 170 11.84 -20.89 22.20
N ILE A 171 10.60 -20.56 22.58
CA ILE A 171 9.94 -21.03 23.81
C ILE A 171 9.96 -22.55 23.94
N ASN A 172 9.63 -23.26 22.86
CA ASN A 172 9.53 -24.72 22.85
C ASN A 172 10.86 -25.43 22.58
N ASN A 173 11.94 -24.69 22.32
CA ASN A 173 13.22 -25.23 21.87
C ASN A 173 13.06 -26.13 20.61
N SER A 174 12.18 -25.72 19.71
CA SER A 174 11.87 -26.43 18.46
C SER A 174 12.89 -26.12 17.37
N GLU A 175 12.88 -26.90 16.28
CA GLU A 175 13.71 -26.66 15.09
C GLU A 175 13.57 -25.22 14.57
N LYS A 176 14.71 -24.56 14.37
CA LYS A 176 14.80 -23.22 13.78
C LYS A 176 14.38 -23.24 12.30
N GLY A 177 13.77 -22.16 11.83
CA GLY A 177 13.35 -22.01 10.42
C GLY A 177 12.12 -22.83 10.01
N LYS A 178 11.47 -23.56 10.93
CA LYS A 178 10.22 -24.27 10.67
C LYS A 178 9.01 -23.42 11.04
N CYS A 179 8.01 -23.39 10.16
CA CYS A 179 6.76 -22.68 10.40
C CYS A 179 5.95 -23.35 11.52
N SER A 180 5.55 -22.57 12.54
CA SER A 180 4.76 -23.03 13.70
C SER A 180 3.43 -22.26 13.83
N CYS A 181 2.94 -21.69 12.72
CA CYS A 181 1.67 -20.96 12.69
C CYS A 181 0.46 -21.84 13.06
N SER A 182 0.54 -23.15 12.86
CA SER A 182 -0.51 -24.11 13.23
C SER A 182 -0.54 -24.45 14.72
N ASN A 183 0.41 -23.97 15.52
CA ASN A 183 0.42 -24.24 16.95
C ASN A 183 -0.75 -23.52 17.64
N SER A 184 -1.76 -24.30 18.06
CA SER A 184 -2.97 -23.86 18.76
C SER A 184 -2.77 -23.63 20.26
N ASN A 185 -1.69 -24.17 20.84
CA ASN A 185 -1.38 -24.03 22.26
C ASN A 185 -0.70 -22.69 22.58
N PHE A 186 -0.40 -21.90 21.54
CA PHE A 186 0.15 -20.56 21.68
C PHE A 186 -0.82 -19.52 21.12
N PRO A 187 -1.00 -18.35 21.74
CA PRO A 187 -1.91 -17.31 21.28
C PRO A 187 -1.69 -17.00 19.80
N SER A 188 -2.78 -16.83 19.05
CA SER A 188 -2.68 -16.44 17.65
C SER A 188 -2.09 -15.03 17.51
N GLU A 189 -1.53 -14.70 16.35
CA GLU A 189 -0.98 -13.36 16.11
C GLU A 189 -2.05 -12.27 16.29
N GLN A 190 -3.29 -12.54 15.90
CA GLN A 190 -4.43 -11.63 16.09
C GLN A 190 -4.70 -11.37 17.57
N ILE A 191 -4.63 -12.40 18.41
CA ILE A 191 -4.84 -12.27 19.86
C ILE A 191 -3.69 -11.46 20.48
N ILE A 192 -2.45 -11.73 20.08
CA ILE A 192 -1.26 -10.98 20.54
C ILE A 192 -1.38 -9.50 20.21
N ARG A 193 -1.78 -9.17 18.97
CA ARG A 193 -2.03 -7.79 18.54
C ARG A 193 -3.11 -7.08 19.35
N ALA A 194 -4.14 -7.80 19.74
CA ALA A 194 -5.27 -7.21 20.47
C ALA A 194 -4.95 -6.96 21.95
N LYS A 195 -4.26 -7.89 22.61
CA LYS A 195 -4.10 -7.91 24.07
C LYS A 195 -2.68 -7.66 24.58
N GLY A 196 -1.67 -7.80 23.73
CA GLY A 196 -0.27 -7.55 24.08
C GLY A 196 0.19 -8.27 25.33
N ALA A 197 0.80 -7.55 26.26
CA ALA A 197 1.36 -8.09 27.50
C ALA A 197 0.33 -8.71 28.47
N GLU A 198 -0.96 -8.37 28.34
CA GLU A 198 -2.02 -8.94 29.21
C GLU A 198 -2.09 -10.47 29.09
N LEU A 199 -1.72 -11.01 27.92
CA LEU A 199 -1.73 -12.44 27.64
C LEU A 199 -0.73 -13.26 28.46
N ILE A 200 0.29 -12.62 29.04
CA ILE A 200 1.37 -13.33 29.72
C ILE A 200 0.88 -14.01 31.02
N SER A 201 -0.13 -13.42 31.65
CA SER A 201 -0.80 -13.95 32.84
C SER A 201 -1.58 -15.23 32.53
N ASP A 202 -2.14 -15.32 31.33
CA ASP A 202 -3.00 -16.43 30.87
C ASP A 202 -2.21 -17.59 30.24
N LEU A 203 -0.91 -17.38 30.02
CA LEU A 203 -0.03 -18.34 29.36
C LEU A 203 0.59 -19.30 30.39
N ASP A 204 0.10 -20.54 30.46
CA ASP A 204 0.78 -21.64 31.15
C ASP A 204 2.01 -22.07 30.35
N ILE A 205 3.11 -21.35 30.59
CA ILE A 205 4.42 -21.58 29.99
C ILE A 205 5.44 -21.76 31.11
#